data_AF-A0A2K8SV05-F1
#
_entry.id   AF-A0A2K8SV05-F1
#
_cell.length_a   1.000
_cell.length_b   1.000
_cell.length_c   1.000
_cell.angle_alpha   90.00
_cell.angle_beta   90.00
_cell.angle_gamma   90.00
#
_symmetry.space_group_name_H-M   'P 1'
#
loop_
_entity.id
_entity.type
_entity.pdbx_description
1 polymer ?
#
loop_
_entity_poly.entity_id
_entity_poly.type
_entity_poly.pdbx_seq_one_letter_code
_entity_poly.pdbx_strand_id
1 'polypeptide(L)' 'MTKRFGELSKEMCSSISGFPLPILEDLSEAVLDFTSLADLQAWLVAR' A
#
# COMPACT_ATOMS: atom_id res chain seq x y z
N MET A 1 6.59 12.10 9.05
CA MET A 1 5.26 11.49 9.27
C MET A 1 5.34 10.03 8.84
N THR A 2 5.54 9.11 9.77
CA THR A 2 5.62 7.67 9.50
C THR A 2 4.42 7.00 10.20
N LYS A 3 3.22 7.22 9.65
CA LYS A 3 1.98 6.63 10.18
C LYS A 3 1.81 5.23 9.57
N ARG A 4 1.75 4.22 10.43
CA ARG A 4 1.35 2.81 10.22
C ARG A 4 2.34 1.84 9.53
N PHE A 5 3.07 2.22 8.47
CA PHE A 5 3.94 1.27 7.74
C PHE A 5 5.46 1.53 7.83
N GLY A 6 5.91 2.56 8.55
CA GLY A 6 7.33 2.90 8.67
C GLY A 6 7.95 3.40 7.37
N GLU A 7 9.21 3.04 7.09
CA GLU A 7 9.88 3.27 5.81
C GLU A 7 9.43 2.23 4.78
N LEU A 8 8.48 2.61 3.93
CA LEU A 8 8.16 1.85 2.73
C LEU A 8 9.36 1.90 1.78
N SER A 9 9.75 0.74 1.24
CA SER A 9 10.79 0.68 0.22
C SER A 9 10.40 1.55 -0.97
N LYS A 10 11.38 2.25 -1.57
CA LYS A 10 11.18 3.13 -2.73
C LYS A 10 10.47 2.43 -3.89
N GLU A 11 10.73 1.16 -4.08
CA GLU A 11 10.10 0.32 -5.09
C GLU A 11 8.59 0.23 -4.87
N MET A 12 8.16 -0.02 -3.63
CA MET A 12 6.76 -0.08 -3.25
C MET A 12 6.05 1.26 -3.39
N CYS A 13 6.67 2.35 -2.95
CA CYS A 13 6.12 3.69 -3.15
C CYS A 13 5.97 4.02 -4.63
N SER A 14 6.90 3.56 -5.48
CA SER A 14 6.83 3.77 -6.93
C SER A 14 5.71 2.94 -7.55
N SER A 15 5.54 1.68 -7.13
CA SER A 15 4.40 0.84 -7.54
C SER A 15 3.07 1.47 -7.13
N ILE A 16 2.95 1.93 -5.88
CA ILE A 16 1.73 2.57 -5.38
C ILE A 16 1.41 3.85 -6.16
N SER A 17 2.43 4.68 -6.41
CA SER A 17 2.29 5.93 -7.16
C SER A 17 2.02 5.72 -8.66
N GLY A 18 2.29 4.53 -9.18
CA GLY A 18 1.99 4.14 -10.56
C GLY A 18 0.57 3.60 -10.76
N PHE A 19 -0.18 3.34 -9.68
CA PHE A 19 -1.53 2.83 -9.81
C PHE A 19 -2.55 3.91 -10.20
N PRO A 20 -3.58 3.54 -10.99
CA PRO A 20 -4.69 4.44 -11.30
C PRO A 20 -5.51 4.77 -10.05
N LEU A 21 -6.12 5.97 -10.04
CA LEU A 21 -7.00 6.48 -8.97
C LEU A 21 -7.91 5.44 -8.30
N PRO A 22 -8.71 4.64 -9.04
CA PRO A 22 -9.61 3.66 -8.41
C PRO A 22 -8.89 2.60 -7.56
N ILE A 23 -7.63 2.28 -7.87
CA ILE A 23 -6.82 1.34 -7.09
C ILE A 23 -6.23 2.03 -5.85
N LEU A 24 -5.90 3.31 -5.93
CA LEU A 24 -5.47 4.10 -4.76
C LEU A 24 -6.62 4.27 -3.76
N GLU A 25 -7.85 4.42 -4.25
CA GLU A 25 -9.06 4.48 -3.42
C GLU A 25 -9.29 3.14 -2.71
N ASP A 26 -9.23 2.02 -3.45
CA ASP A 26 -9.33 0.66 -2.90
C ASP A 26 -8.22 0.37 -1.88
N LEU A 27 -6.99 0.80 -2.18
CA LEU A 27 -5.85 0.72 -1.26
C LEU A 27 -6.13 1.50 0.03
N SER A 28 -6.73 2.67 -0.06
CA SER A 28 -7.03 3.52 1.11
C SER A 28 -8.10 2.93 2.04
N GLU A 29 -8.96 2.06 1.53
CA GLU A 29 -9.91 1.29 2.33
C GLU A 29 -9.22 0.04 2.92
N ALA A 30 -8.54 -0.74 2.08
CA ALA A 30 -7.83 -1.95 2.50
C ALA A 30 -6.72 -1.66 3.54
N VAL A 31 -6.03 -0.52 3.42
CA VAL A 31 -4.97 -0.10 4.36
C VAL A 31 -5.48 0.14 5.79
N LEU A 32 -6.79 0.35 5.96
CA LEU A 32 -7.41 0.45 7.27
C LEU A 32 -7.51 -0.91 7.98
N ASP A 33 -7.70 -1.98 7.21
CA ASP A 33 -7.72 -3.38 7.65
C ASP A 33 -6.32 -3.98 7.83
N PHE A 34 -5.31 -3.41 7.16
CA PHE A 34 -3.94 -3.91 7.28
C PHE A 34 -3.43 -3.78 8.73
N THR A 35 -2.94 -4.91 9.23
CA THR A 35 -2.35 -5.02 10.57
C THR A 35 -0.83 -4.91 10.51
N SER A 36 -0.24 -5.27 9.36
CA SER A 36 1.20 -5.30 9.14
C SER A 36 1.60 -4.90 7.72
N LEU A 37 2.88 -4.60 7.51
CA LEU A 37 3.46 -4.39 6.18
C LEU A 37 3.26 -5.61 5.26
N ALA A 38 3.19 -6.83 5.82
CA ALA A 38 2.94 -8.05 5.06
C ALA A 38 1.56 -8.04 4.36
N ASP A 39 0.52 -7.46 4.99
CA ASP A 39 -0.81 -7.33 4.38
C ASP A 39 -0.75 -6.40 3.16
N LEU A 40 -0.08 -5.26 3.32
CA LEU A 40 0.16 -4.32 2.21
C LEU A 40 0.94 -4.98 1.06
N GLN A 41 1.96 -5.77 1.40
CA GLN A 41 2.81 -6.46 0.45
C GLN A 41 2.04 -7.55 -0.30
N ALA A 42 1.20 -8.33 0.39
CA ALA A 42 0.33 -9.32 -0.21
C ALA A 42 -0.73 -8.67 -1.12
N TRP A 43 -1.31 -7.55 -0.71
CA TRP A 43 -2.28 -6.81 -1.51
C TRP A 43 -1.66 -6.26 -2.80
N LEU A 44 -0.43 -5.73 -2.73
CA LEU A 44 0.30 -5.23 -3.89
C LEU A 44 0.70 -6.34 -4.87
N VAL A 45 1.06 -7.53 -4.37
CA VAL A 45 1.42 -8.69 -5.20
C VAL A 45 0.18 -9.33 -5.87
N ALA A 46 -1.00 -9.21 -5.25
CA ALA A 46 -2.25 -9.71 -5.81
C ALA A 46 -2.78 -8.88 -7.01
N ARG A 47 -2.10 -7.80 -7.41
CA ARG A 47 -2.49 -6.87 -8.48
C ARG A 47 -1.48 -6.83 -9.61
#